data_AF-A0A2A9M0S2-F1
#
_entry.id   AF-A0A2A9M0S2-F1
#
_cell.length_a   1.000
_cell.length_b   1.000
_cell.length_c   1.000
_cell.angle_alpha   90.00
_cell.angle_beta   90.00
_cell.angle_gamma   90.00
#
_symmetry.space_group_name_H-M   'P 1'
#
loop_
_entity.id
_entity.type
_entity.pdbx_description
1 polymer ?
#
loop_
_entity_poly.entity_id
_entity_poly.type
_entity_poly.pdbx_seq_one_letter_code
_entity_poly.pdbx_strand_id
1 'polypeptide(L)'
;MQDNRMEASGERPATDALLEAVGIEQLADVFRAAGYRVTATEQNGAVQLMSASQGVGFAVRFGNAVPAAVGQDAADARYLDYTLGCVLQVQGDLPAQLVADWNRTKRFARLASHGPFLALEMDVIVAGGVSTRYVRSTIELWDRMVQEFLLHLRNRPALAEQEAAARTAAAGPQGDGDAADVDATGDARAERTEAAGR
;
A
#
# COMPACT_ATOMS: atom_id res chain seq x y z
N MET A 1 -23.29 -2.81 -65.00
CA MET A 1 -24.55 -2.73 -64.25
C MET A 1 -24.93 -4.13 -63.77
N GLN A 2 -24.25 -4.57 -62.72
CA GLN A 2 -24.62 -5.73 -61.88
C GLN A 2 -23.65 -5.66 -60.70
N ASP A 3 -24.06 -4.92 -59.68
CA ASP A 3 -23.18 -4.52 -58.59
C ASP A 3 -23.00 -5.67 -57.59
N ASN A 4 -21.73 -5.97 -57.31
CA ASN A 4 -21.34 -6.99 -56.35
C ASN A 4 -21.64 -6.52 -54.92
N ARG A 5 -22.85 -6.80 -54.43
CA ARG A 5 -23.26 -6.51 -53.05
C ARG A 5 -22.58 -7.48 -52.08
N MET A 6 -21.39 -7.10 -51.64
CA MET A 6 -20.64 -7.80 -50.60
C MET A 6 -21.34 -7.61 -49.25
N GLU A 7 -22.10 -8.61 -48.80
CA GLU A 7 -22.74 -8.66 -47.48
C GLU A 7 -21.69 -8.78 -46.37
N ALA A 8 -21.11 -7.64 -45.98
CA ALA A 8 -20.33 -7.52 -44.76
C ALA A 8 -21.28 -7.43 -43.55
N SER A 9 -21.97 -8.53 -43.23
CA SER A 9 -22.78 -8.66 -42.02
C SER A 9 -21.85 -8.74 -40.81
N GLY A 10 -21.37 -7.57 -40.37
CA GLY A 10 -20.49 -7.43 -39.21
C GLY A 10 -21.21 -7.83 -37.92
N GLU A 11 -21.02 -9.09 -37.52
CA GLU A 11 -21.37 -9.58 -36.20
C GLU A 11 -20.49 -8.88 -35.16
N ARG A 12 -20.96 -7.74 -34.67
CA ARG A 12 -20.36 -7.07 -33.52
C ARG A 12 -20.41 -8.07 -32.36
N PRO A 13 -19.27 -8.45 -31.75
CA PRO A 13 -19.30 -9.28 -30.56
C PRO A 13 -20.19 -8.59 -29.53
N ALA A 14 -21.05 -9.37 -28.86
CA ALA A 14 -21.99 -8.84 -27.88
C ALA A 14 -21.24 -7.93 -26.90
N THR A 15 -21.66 -6.66 -26.81
CA THR A 15 -21.01 -5.67 -25.96
C THR A 15 -21.04 -6.19 -24.52
N ASP A 16 -19.88 -6.51 -23.96
CA ASP A 16 -19.74 -6.95 -22.57
C ASP A 16 -20.38 -5.89 -21.67
N ALA A 17 -21.47 -6.25 -20.99
CA ALA A 17 -22.33 -5.29 -20.32
C ALA A 17 -21.55 -4.57 -19.21
N LEU A 18 -21.57 -3.24 -19.23
CA LEU A 18 -20.84 -2.44 -18.23
C LEU A 18 -21.50 -2.58 -16.86
N LEU A 19 -20.68 -2.86 -15.86
CA LEU A 19 -21.02 -2.90 -14.45
C LEU A 19 -20.92 -1.47 -13.91
N GLU A 20 -22.06 -0.85 -13.61
CA GLU A 20 -22.11 0.45 -12.92
C GLU A 20 -22.07 0.30 -11.39
N ALA A 21 -22.45 -0.87 -10.88
CA ALA A 21 -22.40 -1.26 -9.47
C ALA A 21 -22.29 -2.79 -9.35
N VAL A 22 -21.64 -3.29 -8.31
CA VAL A 22 -21.48 -4.74 -8.03
C VAL A 22 -22.44 -5.21 -6.93
N GLY A 23 -23.00 -6.40 -7.09
CA GLY A 23 -23.71 -7.11 -6.01
C GLY A 23 -22.76 -8.06 -5.25
N ILE A 24 -23.15 -8.47 -4.03
CA ILE A 24 -22.31 -9.32 -3.16
C ILE A 24 -21.98 -10.67 -3.83
N GLU A 25 -23.01 -11.45 -4.20
CA GLU A 25 -22.79 -12.74 -4.87
C GLU A 25 -22.21 -12.58 -6.29
N GLN A 26 -22.55 -11.50 -7.01
CA GLN A 26 -21.95 -11.23 -8.31
C GLN A 26 -20.42 -11.08 -8.21
N LEU A 27 -19.93 -10.34 -7.19
CA LEU A 27 -18.50 -10.21 -6.97
C LEU A 27 -17.89 -11.54 -6.49
N ALA A 28 -18.58 -12.27 -5.62
CA ALA A 28 -18.17 -13.60 -5.18
C ALA A 28 -17.99 -14.57 -6.36
N ASP A 29 -18.89 -14.55 -7.34
CA ASP A 29 -18.80 -15.35 -8.56
C ASP A 29 -17.61 -14.96 -9.45
N VAL A 30 -17.27 -13.67 -9.56
CA VAL A 30 -16.06 -13.23 -10.26
C VAL A 30 -14.80 -13.76 -9.56
N PHE A 31 -14.75 -13.75 -8.22
CA PHE A 31 -13.65 -14.36 -7.45
C PHE A 31 -13.59 -15.89 -7.62
N ARG A 32 -14.73 -16.60 -7.53
CA ARG A 32 -14.82 -18.04 -7.78
C ARG A 32 -14.34 -18.40 -9.20
N ALA A 33 -14.74 -17.62 -10.21
CA ALA A 33 -14.30 -17.74 -11.60
C ALA A 33 -12.85 -17.28 -11.86
N ALA A 34 -12.19 -16.68 -10.88
CA ALA A 34 -10.74 -16.43 -10.85
C ALA A 34 -9.96 -17.50 -10.05
N GLY A 35 -10.65 -18.53 -9.53
CA GLY A 35 -10.04 -19.67 -8.81
C GLY A 35 -10.01 -19.52 -7.29
N TYR A 36 -10.55 -18.44 -6.74
CA TYR A 36 -10.57 -18.22 -5.28
C TYR A 36 -11.69 -19.01 -4.59
N ARG A 37 -11.40 -19.44 -3.36
CA ARG A 37 -12.45 -19.85 -2.41
C ARG A 37 -13.02 -18.60 -1.75
N VAL A 38 -14.34 -18.51 -1.65
CA VAL A 38 -15.04 -17.33 -1.13
C VAL A 38 -16.08 -17.76 -0.11
N THR A 39 -16.05 -17.13 1.06
CA THR A 39 -17.04 -17.30 2.13
C THR A 39 -17.64 -15.94 2.48
N ALA A 40 -18.95 -15.77 2.36
CA ALA A 40 -19.62 -14.57 2.87
C ALA A 40 -19.71 -14.64 4.41
N THR A 41 -19.39 -13.54 5.08
CA THR A 41 -19.46 -13.41 6.55
C THR A 41 -20.00 -12.04 6.94
N GLU A 42 -20.88 -11.99 7.93
CA GLU A 42 -21.32 -10.72 8.51
C GLU A 42 -20.37 -10.28 9.62
N GLN A 43 -19.90 -9.03 9.56
CA GLN A 43 -19.07 -8.41 10.58
C GLN A 43 -19.55 -6.98 10.83
N ASN A 44 -19.83 -6.64 12.09
CA ASN A 44 -20.34 -5.33 12.51
C ASN A 44 -21.63 -4.90 11.75
N GLY A 45 -22.50 -5.86 11.39
CA GLY A 45 -23.73 -5.59 10.63
C GLY A 45 -23.53 -5.39 9.12
N ALA A 46 -22.31 -5.59 8.60
CA ALA A 46 -22.01 -5.52 7.18
C ALA A 46 -21.51 -6.87 6.65
N VAL A 47 -22.01 -7.30 5.49
CA VAL A 47 -21.50 -8.50 4.81
C VAL A 47 -20.14 -8.19 4.18
N GLN A 48 -19.20 -9.11 4.32
CA GLN A 48 -17.89 -9.10 3.68
C GLN A 48 -17.63 -10.46 3.04
N LEU A 49 -16.79 -10.50 2.00
CA LEU A 49 -16.33 -11.77 1.42
C LEU A 49 -14.93 -12.10 1.94
N MET A 50 -14.76 -13.26 2.55
CA MET A 50 -13.47 -13.77 3.03
C MET A 50 -12.85 -14.71 1.99
N SER A 51 -11.56 -14.53 1.73
CA SER A 51 -10.76 -15.35 0.81
C SER A 51 -9.29 -15.40 1.25
N ALA A 52 -8.42 -16.04 0.44
CA ALA A 52 -6.99 -16.08 0.70
C ALA A 52 -6.16 -16.06 -0.60
N SER A 53 -5.02 -15.38 -0.56
CA SER A 53 -4.01 -15.27 -1.63
C SER A 53 -2.64 -15.59 -1.03
N GLN A 54 -1.81 -16.38 -1.72
CA GLN A 54 -0.45 -16.73 -1.29
C GLN A 54 -0.34 -17.26 0.16
N GLY A 55 -1.38 -17.92 0.67
CA GLY A 55 -1.46 -18.43 2.05
C GLY A 55 -1.92 -17.41 3.10
N VAL A 56 -2.25 -16.19 2.70
CA VAL A 56 -2.68 -15.09 3.57
C VAL A 56 -4.16 -14.77 3.35
N GLY A 57 -4.92 -14.66 4.44
CA GLY A 57 -6.33 -14.28 4.40
C GLY A 57 -6.53 -12.81 4.02
N PHE A 58 -7.56 -12.54 3.23
CA PHE A 58 -8.02 -11.19 2.91
C PHE A 58 -9.56 -11.11 2.92
N ALA A 59 -10.07 -9.90 3.14
CA ALA A 59 -11.48 -9.57 3.09
C ALA A 59 -11.78 -8.67 1.89
N VAL A 60 -12.98 -8.79 1.34
CA VAL A 60 -13.60 -7.85 0.42
C VAL A 60 -14.68 -7.11 1.20
N ARG A 61 -14.45 -5.82 1.45
CA ARG A 61 -15.38 -4.94 2.18
C ARG A 61 -16.12 -4.08 1.17
N PHE A 62 -17.45 -4.15 1.15
CA PHE A 62 -18.25 -3.34 0.25
C PHE A 62 -18.34 -1.89 0.75
N GLY A 63 -18.22 -0.93 -0.16
CA GLY A 63 -18.13 0.50 0.15
C GLY A 63 -19.47 1.22 0.00
N ASN A 64 -19.55 2.19 -0.91
CA ASN A 64 -20.73 3.04 -1.06
C ASN A 64 -21.88 2.26 -1.71
N ALA A 65 -22.97 2.05 -0.98
CA ALA A 65 -24.17 1.41 -1.49
C ALA A 65 -24.93 2.32 -2.47
N VAL A 66 -25.46 1.74 -3.54
CA VAL A 66 -26.48 2.38 -4.39
C VAL A 66 -27.78 2.48 -3.58
N PRO A 67 -28.46 3.64 -3.55
CA PRO A 67 -29.76 3.77 -2.90
C PRO A 67 -30.75 2.72 -3.42
N ALA A 68 -31.24 1.87 -2.52
CA ALA A 68 -32.23 0.84 -2.84
C ALA A 68 -33.52 1.47 -3.37
N ALA A 69 -34.11 0.88 -4.41
CA ALA A 69 -35.47 1.23 -4.83
C ALA A 69 -36.47 0.80 -3.74
N VAL A 70 -37.64 1.44 -3.71
CA VAL A 70 -38.69 1.10 -2.74
C VAL A 70 -39.14 -0.35 -2.94
N GLY A 71 -38.98 -1.18 -1.90
CA GLY A 71 -39.33 -2.61 -1.92
C GLY A 71 -38.21 -3.55 -2.36
N GLN A 72 -36.97 -3.08 -2.46
CA GLN A 72 -35.80 -3.90 -2.80
C GLN A 72 -35.15 -4.47 -1.53
N ASP A 73 -34.88 -5.77 -1.50
CA ASP A 73 -34.34 -6.47 -0.32
C ASP A 73 -32.88 -6.11 -0.05
N ALA A 74 -32.47 -6.19 1.22
CA ALA A 74 -31.07 -5.94 1.63
C ALA A 74 -30.07 -6.93 0.99
N ALA A 75 -30.52 -8.11 0.57
CA ALA A 75 -29.71 -9.08 -0.17
C ALA A 75 -29.38 -8.62 -1.60
N ASP A 76 -30.21 -7.76 -2.20
CA ASP A 76 -30.01 -7.17 -3.53
C ASP A 76 -29.18 -5.88 -3.49
N ALA A 77 -28.54 -5.58 -2.35
CA ALA A 77 -27.67 -4.41 -2.19
C ALA A 77 -26.57 -4.39 -3.27
N ARG A 78 -26.44 -3.24 -3.92
CA ARG A 78 -25.46 -2.94 -4.98
C ARG A 78 -24.48 -1.89 -4.46
N TYR A 79 -23.23 -1.97 -4.85
CA TYR A 79 -22.18 -1.08 -4.38
C TYR A 79 -21.38 -0.47 -5.54
N LEU A 80 -21.01 0.80 -5.40
CA LEU A 80 -20.27 1.60 -6.36
C LEU A 80 -18.75 1.34 -6.30
N ASP A 81 -18.29 0.75 -5.19
CA ASP A 81 -16.90 0.43 -4.90
C ASP A 81 -16.79 -0.67 -3.83
N TYR A 82 -15.59 -1.25 -3.71
CA TYR A 82 -15.22 -2.17 -2.65
C TYR A 82 -13.72 -2.07 -2.34
N THR A 83 -13.33 -2.36 -1.11
CA THR A 83 -11.93 -2.43 -0.66
C THR A 83 -11.50 -3.88 -0.49
N LEU A 84 -10.36 -4.24 -1.06
CA LEU A 84 -9.63 -5.48 -0.77
C LEU A 84 -8.65 -5.22 0.37
N GLY A 85 -8.78 -5.96 1.47
CA GLY A 85 -8.02 -5.72 2.71
C GLY A 85 -7.35 -6.98 3.25
N CYS A 86 -6.05 -6.92 3.48
CA CYS A 86 -5.25 -7.95 4.15
C CYS A 86 -4.71 -7.37 5.46
N VAL A 87 -5.04 -7.99 6.60
CA VAL A 87 -4.58 -7.55 7.92
C VAL A 87 -3.68 -8.63 8.52
N LEU A 88 -2.45 -8.25 8.88
CA LEU A 88 -1.50 -9.10 9.58
C LEU A 88 -1.25 -8.58 10.99
N GLN A 89 -1.23 -9.47 11.97
CA GLN A 89 -0.68 -9.14 13.29
C GLN A 89 0.84 -9.22 13.25
N VAL A 90 1.50 -8.16 13.70
CA VAL A 90 2.94 -8.06 13.81
C VAL A 90 3.40 -8.62 15.15
N GLN A 91 4.53 -9.31 15.14
CA GLN A 91 5.24 -9.77 16.34
C GLN A 91 6.58 -9.04 16.41
N GLY A 92 6.83 -8.32 17.51
CA GLY A 92 7.98 -7.42 17.66
C GLY A 92 7.82 -6.10 16.90
N ASP A 93 8.92 -5.36 16.77
CA ASP A 93 8.93 -4.02 16.18
C ASP A 93 9.02 -4.02 14.64
N LEU A 94 8.41 -3.01 14.01
CA LEU A 94 8.60 -2.72 12.58
C LEU A 94 9.64 -1.61 12.40
N PRO A 95 10.48 -1.67 11.35
CA PRO A 95 11.27 -0.50 10.91
C PRO A 95 10.35 0.69 10.63
N ALA A 96 10.71 1.88 11.13
CA ALA A 96 9.83 3.05 11.10
C ALA A 96 9.45 3.47 9.67
N GLN A 97 10.34 3.26 8.71
CA GLN A 97 10.13 3.61 7.30
C GLN A 97 9.32 2.57 6.50
N LEU A 98 9.08 1.36 7.02
CA LEU A 98 8.49 0.25 6.26
C LEU A 98 7.16 0.62 5.57
N VAL A 99 6.31 1.38 6.27
CA VAL A 99 5.01 1.86 5.75
C VAL A 99 5.19 3.02 4.76
N ALA A 100 6.09 3.95 5.05
CA ALA A 100 6.38 5.10 4.18
C ALA A 100 7.01 4.67 2.85
N ASP A 101 7.92 3.70 2.87
CA ASP A 101 8.59 3.13 1.71
C ASP A 101 7.61 2.39 0.78
N TRP A 102 6.68 1.64 1.36
CA TRP A 102 5.59 1.04 0.60
C TRP A 102 4.74 2.12 -0.08
N ASN A 103 4.20 3.06 0.70
CA ASN A 103 3.28 4.09 0.18
C ASN A 103 3.94 5.06 -0.82
N ARG A 104 5.26 5.25 -0.76
CA ARG A 104 6.05 6.01 -1.74
C ARG A 104 6.27 5.26 -3.06
N THR A 105 6.41 3.93 -3.01
CA THR A 105 6.71 3.11 -4.20
C THR A 105 5.48 2.51 -4.87
N LYS A 106 4.39 2.30 -4.14
CA LYS A 106 3.15 1.67 -4.64
C LYS A 106 2.05 2.70 -4.86
N ARG A 107 1.34 2.53 -5.99
CA ARG A 107 0.24 3.41 -6.42
C ARG A 107 -1.14 2.84 -6.13
N PHE A 108 -1.28 1.52 -6.19
CA PHE A 108 -2.59 0.84 -6.19
C PHE A 108 -2.98 0.21 -4.86
N ALA A 109 -2.03 -0.04 -3.95
CA ALA A 109 -2.33 -0.54 -2.61
C ALA A 109 -1.64 0.31 -1.55
N ARG A 110 -2.36 0.62 -0.47
CA ARG A 110 -1.90 1.41 0.68
C ARG A 110 -1.62 0.51 1.86
N LEU A 111 -0.57 0.85 2.60
CA LEU A 111 -0.18 0.16 3.82
C LEU A 111 -0.40 1.10 5.00
N ALA A 112 -1.03 0.61 6.07
CA ALA A 112 -1.31 1.36 7.29
C ALA A 112 -0.97 0.52 8.52
N SER A 113 -0.46 1.17 9.57
CA SER A 113 -0.16 0.53 10.86
C SER A 113 -1.16 1.00 11.92
N HIS A 114 -1.74 0.03 12.64
CA HIS A 114 -2.75 0.23 13.67
C HIS A 114 -2.34 -0.56 14.92
N GLY A 115 -1.39 -0.01 15.68
CA GLY A 115 -0.81 -0.68 16.84
C GLY A 115 -0.09 -1.98 16.43
N PRO A 116 -0.52 -3.16 16.92
CA PRO A 116 0.08 -4.44 16.55
C PRO A 116 -0.38 -4.96 15.17
N PHE A 117 -1.24 -4.24 14.45
CA PHE A 117 -1.77 -4.67 13.15
C PHE A 117 -1.21 -3.86 11.99
N LEU A 118 -0.93 -4.55 10.89
CA LEU A 118 -0.49 -3.97 9.63
C LEU A 118 -1.53 -4.32 8.55
N ALA A 119 -2.18 -3.31 8.00
CA ALA A 119 -3.26 -3.44 7.03
C ALA A 119 -2.79 -3.00 5.64
N LEU A 120 -2.82 -3.91 4.67
CA LEU A 120 -2.67 -3.62 3.24
C LEU A 120 -4.07 -3.53 2.62
N GLU A 121 -4.38 -2.41 1.98
CA GLU A 121 -5.69 -2.15 1.38
C GLU A 121 -5.58 -1.66 -0.07
N MET A 122 -6.52 -2.09 -0.92
CA MET A 122 -6.69 -1.61 -2.29
C MET A 122 -8.17 -1.37 -2.59
N ASP A 123 -8.51 -0.12 -2.88
CA ASP A 123 -9.86 0.28 -3.27
C ASP A 123 -10.09 0.06 -4.77
N VAL A 124 -11.29 -0.44 -5.12
CA VAL A 124 -11.74 -0.65 -6.49
C VAL A 124 -13.09 0.03 -6.69
N ILE A 125 -13.11 1.03 -7.58
CA ILE A 125 -14.34 1.69 -8.02
C ILE A 125 -14.90 1.00 -9.27
N VAL A 126 -16.22 0.82 -9.30
CA VAL A 126 -16.97 0.32 -10.48
C VAL A 126 -17.96 1.35 -11.04
N ALA A 127 -18.24 2.41 -10.28
CA ALA A 127 -19.05 3.54 -10.73
C ALA A 127 -18.55 4.13 -12.06
N GLY A 128 -19.48 4.47 -12.95
CA GLY A 128 -19.19 4.98 -14.30
C GLY A 128 -19.10 3.92 -15.39
N GLY A 129 -19.25 2.63 -15.05
CA GLY A 129 -19.39 1.55 -16.01
C GLY A 129 -18.05 0.89 -16.38
N VAL A 130 -17.76 -0.24 -15.73
CA VAL A 130 -16.55 -1.05 -15.98
C VAL A 130 -16.90 -2.44 -16.51
N SER A 131 -16.05 -3.05 -17.34
CA SER A 131 -16.30 -4.42 -17.81
C SER A 131 -16.06 -5.46 -16.71
N THR A 132 -16.64 -6.65 -16.84
CA THR A 132 -16.31 -7.79 -15.95
C THR A 132 -14.81 -8.14 -16.05
N ARG A 133 -14.21 -7.92 -17.23
CA ARG A 133 -12.75 -8.04 -17.43
C ARG A 133 -11.95 -7.08 -16.54
N TYR A 134 -12.39 -5.84 -16.35
CA TYR A 134 -11.72 -4.89 -15.44
C TYR A 134 -11.72 -5.43 -14.00
N VAL A 135 -12.86 -5.92 -13.50
CA VAL A 135 -12.98 -6.50 -12.16
C VAL A 135 -12.08 -7.74 -11.99
N ARG A 136 -11.94 -8.58 -13.02
CA ARG A 136 -10.96 -9.68 -13.00
C ARG A 136 -9.53 -9.15 -12.93
N SER A 137 -9.18 -8.12 -13.72
CA SER A 137 -7.85 -7.51 -13.68
C SER A 137 -7.51 -6.83 -12.35
N THR A 138 -8.49 -6.31 -11.59
CA THR A 138 -8.23 -5.81 -10.23
C THR A 138 -7.96 -6.93 -9.24
N ILE A 139 -8.57 -8.11 -9.40
CA ILE A 139 -8.24 -9.32 -8.61
C ILE A 139 -6.81 -9.81 -8.92
N GLU A 140 -6.43 -9.85 -10.20
CA GLU A 140 -5.06 -10.20 -10.63
C GLU A 140 -4.01 -9.20 -10.09
N LEU A 141 -4.34 -7.91 -10.10
CA LEU A 141 -3.51 -6.86 -9.51
C LEU A 141 -3.37 -7.02 -7.98
N TRP A 142 -4.46 -7.40 -7.30
CA TRP A 142 -4.44 -7.66 -5.86
C TRP A 142 -3.49 -8.79 -5.48
N ASP A 143 -3.54 -9.94 -6.17
CA ASP A 143 -2.64 -11.07 -5.90
C ASP A 143 -1.17 -10.64 -6.02
N ARG A 144 -0.87 -9.82 -7.03
CA ARG A 144 0.47 -9.25 -7.21
C ARG A 144 0.85 -8.25 -6.12
N MET A 145 -0.08 -7.41 -5.65
CA MET A 145 0.18 -6.51 -4.52
C MET A 145 0.43 -7.29 -3.22
N VAL A 146 -0.30 -8.37 -2.96
CA VAL A 146 -0.04 -9.29 -1.83
C VAL A 146 1.34 -9.94 -1.96
N GLN A 147 1.71 -10.44 -3.14
CA GLN A 147 3.04 -11.02 -3.38
C GLN A 147 4.15 -9.99 -3.14
N GLU A 148 4.03 -8.78 -3.69
CA GLU A 148 5.02 -7.71 -3.52
C GLU A 148 5.09 -7.23 -2.06
N PHE A 149 3.97 -7.25 -1.33
CA PHE A 149 3.90 -6.93 0.11
C PHE A 149 4.65 -7.97 0.95
N LEU A 150 4.44 -9.26 0.71
CA LEU A 150 5.17 -10.33 1.41
C LEU A 150 6.68 -10.28 1.12
N LEU A 151 7.09 -9.90 -0.09
CA LEU A 151 8.49 -9.67 -0.42
C LEU A 151 9.06 -8.44 0.31
N HIS A 152 8.31 -7.33 0.38
CA HIS A 152 8.67 -6.13 1.15
C HIS A 152 8.85 -6.47 2.64
N LEU A 153 7.94 -7.25 3.22
CA LEU A 153 8.04 -7.76 4.59
C LEU A 153 9.20 -8.73 4.81
N ARG A 154 9.69 -9.45 3.80
CA ARG A 154 10.85 -10.35 3.93
C ARG A 154 12.17 -9.59 3.90
N ASN A 155 12.22 -8.45 3.19
CA ASN A 155 13.43 -7.63 3.05
C ASN A 155 13.73 -6.73 4.28
N ARG A 156 13.10 -7.01 5.43
CA ARG A 156 13.33 -6.32 6.73
C ARG A 156 14.80 -6.08 7.09
N PRO A 157 15.74 -7.04 6.95
CA PRO A 157 17.14 -6.81 7.35
C PRO A 157 17.79 -5.69 6.53
N ALA A 158 17.60 -5.69 5.21
CA ALA A 158 18.16 -4.67 4.33
C ALA A 158 17.55 -3.27 4.58
N LEU A 159 16.27 -3.18 4.96
CA LEU A 159 15.65 -1.92 5.38
C LEU A 159 16.26 -1.40 6.69
N ALA A 160 16.48 -2.27 7.68
CA ALA A 160 17.10 -1.90 8.95
C ALA A 160 18.58 -1.49 8.81
N GLU A 161 19.34 -2.17 7.93
CA GLU A 161 20.72 -1.82 7.58
C GLU A 161 20.80 -0.45 6.87
N GLN A 162 19.86 -0.18 5.94
CA GLN A 162 19.75 1.13 5.29
C GLN A 162 19.38 2.24 6.29
N GLU A 163 18.48 1.98 7.24
CA GLU A 163 18.13 2.93 8.30
C GLU A 163 19.28 3.16 9.31
N ALA A 164 20.12 2.15 9.57
CA ALA A 164 21.35 2.31 10.34
C ALA A 164 22.38 3.16 9.56
N ALA A 165 22.64 2.84 8.29
CA ALA A 165 23.57 3.59 7.44
C ALA A 165 23.13 5.05 7.22
N ALA A 166 21.83 5.30 7.03
CA ALA A 166 21.27 6.64 6.90
C ALA A 166 21.42 7.46 8.19
N ARG A 167 21.25 6.84 9.38
CA ARG A 167 21.51 7.51 10.66
C ARG A 167 22.99 7.84 10.85
N THR A 168 23.91 6.93 10.50
CA THR A 168 25.35 7.20 10.55
C THR A 168 25.76 8.31 9.58
N ALA A 169 25.21 8.33 8.36
CA ALA A 169 25.47 9.39 7.38
C ALA A 169 24.88 10.75 7.80
N ALA A 170 23.71 10.77 8.44
CA ALA A 170 23.09 11.99 8.95
C ALA A 170 23.76 12.55 10.22
N ALA A 171 24.49 11.72 10.97
CA ALA A 171 25.21 12.15 12.17
C ALA A 171 26.43 13.03 11.86
N GLY A 172 27.09 12.78 10.72
CA GLY A 172 28.27 13.51 10.25
C GLY A 172 29.52 13.33 11.13
N PRO A 173 30.72 13.69 10.62
CA PRO A 173 31.90 13.75 11.46
C PRO A 173 31.82 14.99 12.36
N GLN A 174 31.59 14.79 13.66
CA GLN A 174 31.98 15.80 14.65
C GLN A 174 33.50 15.92 14.57
N GLY A 175 34.00 17.04 14.03
CA GLY A 175 35.43 17.25 13.88
C GLY A 175 36.11 17.37 15.23
N ASP A 176 37.06 16.47 15.50
CA ASP A 176 38.04 16.64 16.58
C ASP A 176 38.86 17.91 16.31
N GLY A 177 38.48 18.99 16.98
CA GLY A 177 39.35 20.14 17.19
C GLY A 177 40.34 19.83 18.29
N ASP A 178 41.38 19.07 17.93
CA ASP A 178 42.41 18.57 18.85
C ASP A 178 43.06 19.69 19.68
N ALA A 179 43.30 19.38 20.95
CA ALA A 179 43.86 20.31 21.92
C ALA A 179 45.40 20.26 21.88
N ALA A 180 45.98 21.01 20.94
CA ALA A 180 47.43 21.17 20.84
C ALA A 180 47.99 22.04 22.00
N ASP A 181 48.29 21.33 23.08
CA ASP A 181 49.38 21.52 24.06
C ASP A 181 50.25 22.80 23.92
N VAL A 182 50.29 23.60 24.99
CA VAL A 182 51.27 24.67 25.22
C VAL A 182 51.60 24.76 26.70
N ASP A 183 52.59 23.97 27.15
CA ASP A 183 53.33 24.23 28.38
C ASP A 183 54.83 24.48 28.11
N ALA A 184 55.46 25.19 29.04
CA ALA A 184 56.81 25.76 29.14
C ALA A 184 57.97 25.08 28.35
N THR A 185 59.05 25.76 27.99
CA THR A 185 59.81 26.69 28.85
C THR A 185 60.87 27.51 28.09
N GLY A 186 61.07 28.78 28.49
CA GLY A 186 62.40 29.40 28.59
C GLY A 186 62.99 30.15 27.38
N ASP A 187 63.16 31.46 27.53
CA ASP A 187 64.51 32.04 27.69
C ASP A 187 64.43 33.36 28.48
N ALA A 188 65.48 33.70 29.21
CA ALA A 188 65.57 34.89 30.06
C ALA A 188 66.64 35.85 29.54
N ARG A 189 66.27 37.12 29.29
CA ARG A 189 67.26 38.20 29.21
C ARG A 189 66.76 39.48 29.86
N ALA A 190 67.62 40.06 30.68
CA ALA A 190 67.31 41.12 31.63
C ALA A 190 67.66 42.53 31.11
N GLU A 191 67.31 43.51 31.96
CA GLU A 191 67.71 44.94 31.93
C GLU A 191 66.95 45.83 30.92
N ARG A 192 66.63 47.11 31.22
CA ARG A 192 67.14 48.00 32.30
C ARG A 192 66.18 49.20 32.56
N THR A 193 66.02 49.61 33.83
CA THR A 193 65.66 50.98 34.34
C THR A 193 64.32 51.64 33.89
N GLU A 194 63.63 52.52 34.63
CA GLU A 194 64.03 53.43 35.73
C GLU A 194 62.86 53.82 36.70
N ALA A 195 63.19 54.60 37.74
CA ALA A 195 62.40 55.28 38.79
C ALA A 195 61.13 56.09 38.32
N ALA A 196 60.20 56.66 39.11
CA ALA A 196 59.80 56.73 40.54
C ALA A 196 58.37 57.37 40.61
N GLY A 197 57.63 57.54 41.72
CA GLY A 197 57.81 57.16 43.14
C GLY A 197 57.20 58.20 44.12
N ARG A 198 56.47 57.72 45.15
CA ARG A 198 55.51 58.37 46.09
C ARG A 198 54.04 58.19 45.74
#